data_AF-A0A0P6XZH6-F1
#
_entry.id   AF-A0A0P6XZH6-F1
#
_cell.length_a   1.000
_cell.length_b   1.000
_cell.length_c   1.000
_cell.angle_alpha   90.00
_cell.angle_beta   90.00
_cell.angle_gamma   90.00
#
_symmetry.space_group_name_H-M   'P 1'
#
loop_
_entity.id
_entity.type
_entity.pdbx_description
1 polymer ?
#
loop_
_entity_poly.entity_id
_entity_poly.type
_entity_poly.pdbx_seq_one_letter_code
_entity_poly.pdbx_strand_id
1 'polypeptide(L)'
;MHCPRCQQKVDLHINQCPKCKRKLKPLVLSQQIPLSAQQRQALRSEIITLGIALGFLVCIATILLFALKDVSGLIWPIFGLMLAVVGFYLLSRVRDLLGGIAHVQIDQLLELRYVRTRRKTRLYADFKLIGSQLLTMEDRDIAIEGNYYVVTYSQRNNNVWELAKLRREVA
;
A
#
# COMPACT_ATOMS: atom_id res chain seq x y z
N MET A 1 -23.13 4.83 9.69
CA MET A 1 -23.20 3.40 9.26
C MET A 1 -24.59 2.87 9.57
N HIS A 2 -24.97 1.67 9.12
CA HIS A 2 -26.30 1.10 9.41
C HIS A 2 -26.23 -0.15 10.28
N CYS A 3 -27.18 -0.29 11.21
CA CYS A 3 -27.35 -1.52 11.98
C CYS A 3 -27.83 -2.66 11.06
N PRO A 4 -27.22 -3.85 11.08
CA PRO A 4 -27.58 -4.95 10.17
C PRO A 4 -29.02 -5.47 10.38
N ARG A 5 -29.62 -5.25 11.57
CA ARG A 5 -30.98 -5.70 11.88
C ARG A 5 -32.06 -4.68 11.57
N CYS A 6 -31.87 -3.44 12.02
CA CYS A 6 -32.92 -2.40 11.94
C CYS A 6 -32.61 -1.29 10.93
N GLN A 7 -31.48 -1.39 10.22
CA GLN A 7 -30.98 -0.42 9.24
C GLN A 7 -30.87 1.03 9.72
N GLN A 8 -31.02 1.31 11.02
CA GLN A 8 -30.86 2.65 11.55
C GLN A 8 -29.41 3.12 11.41
N LYS A 9 -29.22 4.42 11.16
CA LYS A 9 -27.90 5.05 11.18
C LYS A 9 -27.32 5.01 12.59
N VAL A 10 -26.11 4.45 12.75
CA VAL A 10 -25.36 4.35 14.00
C VAL A 10 -23.93 4.87 13.77
N ASP A 11 -23.38 5.56 14.78
CA ASP A 11 -22.00 6.07 14.78
C ASP A 11 -20.97 4.96 15.03
N LEU A 12 -19.70 5.23 14.75
CA LEU A 12 -18.62 4.23 14.88
C LEU A 12 -18.40 3.75 16.32
N HIS A 13 -18.45 4.67 17.29
CA HIS A 13 -18.08 4.40 18.68
C HIS A 13 -19.16 3.69 19.49
N ILE A 14 -20.36 3.52 18.94
CA ILE A 14 -21.50 2.97 19.66
C ILE A 14 -21.47 1.43 19.61
N ASN A 15 -21.26 0.73 20.71
CA ASN A 15 -21.20 -0.75 20.71
C ASN A 15 -22.57 -1.44 20.83
N GLN A 16 -23.65 -0.67 20.90
CA GLN A 16 -25.01 -1.18 21.04
C GLN A 16 -25.99 -0.32 20.25
N CYS A 17 -26.80 -0.93 19.40
CA CYS A 17 -27.76 -0.15 18.60
C CYS A 17 -28.81 0.52 19.51
N PRO A 18 -29.05 1.83 19.38
CA PRO A 18 -29.99 2.55 20.25
C PRO A 18 -31.44 2.06 20.09
N LYS A 19 -31.86 1.64 18.89
CA LYS A 19 -33.23 1.17 18.63
C LYS A 19 -33.44 -0.30 18.97
N CYS A 20 -32.58 -1.19 18.50
CA CYS A 20 -32.78 -2.63 18.71
C CYS A 20 -32.01 -3.20 19.91
N LYS A 21 -31.29 -2.36 20.67
CA LYS A 21 -30.48 -2.70 21.86
C LYS A 21 -29.50 -3.86 21.67
N ARG A 22 -29.23 -4.26 20.44
CA ARG A 22 -28.34 -5.39 20.13
C ARG A 22 -26.88 -4.96 20.27
N LYS A 23 -26.06 -5.82 20.89
CA LYS A 23 -24.61 -5.65 20.93
C LYS A 23 -24.07 -5.79 19.51
N LEU A 24 -23.19 -4.88 19.14
CA LEU A 24 -22.53 -4.84 17.85
C LEU A 24 -21.05 -5.12 18.08
N LYS A 25 -20.40 -5.80 17.14
CA LYS A 25 -18.97 -6.11 17.25
C LYS A 25 -18.18 -4.79 17.34
N PRO A 26 -17.27 -4.65 18.33
CA PRO A 26 -16.45 -3.46 18.45
C PRO A 26 -15.54 -3.37 17.23
N LEU A 27 -15.50 -2.19 16.63
CA LEU A 27 -14.64 -1.90 15.50
C LEU A 27 -13.24 -1.60 16.03
N VAL A 28 -12.27 -2.46 15.72
CA VAL A 28 -10.87 -2.19 16.04
C VAL A 28 -10.36 -1.16 15.05
N LEU A 29 -10.04 0.05 15.54
CA LEU A 29 -9.67 1.18 14.70
C LEU A 29 -8.35 0.93 13.96
N SER A 30 -7.40 0.22 14.56
CA SER A 30 -6.09 -0.09 13.98
C SER A 30 -5.61 -1.45 14.46
N GLN A 31 -5.17 -2.31 13.53
CA GLN A 31 -4.64 -3.63 13.80
C GLN A 31 -3.51 -3.98 12.83
N GLN A 32 -2.54 -4.75 13.31
CA GLN A 32 -1.48 -5.35 12.50
C GLN A 32 -1.89 -6.78 12.14
N ILE A 33 -2.00 -7.08 10.85
CA ILE A 33 -2.38 -8.41 10.34
C ILE A 33 -1.20 -8.99 9.56
N PRO A 34 -0.88 -10.29 9.65
CA PRO A 34 0.14 -10.90 8.81
C PRO A 34 -0.20 -10.73 7.32
N LEU A 35 0.81 -10.47 6.49
CA LEU A 35 0.63 -10.40 5.03
C LEU A 35 -0.01 -11.67 4.48
N SER A 36 -0.97 -11.51 3.58
CA SER A 36 -1.56 -12.63 2.84
C SER A 36 -0.54 -13.27 1.90
N ALA A 37 -0.75 -14.54 1.54
CA ALA A 37 0.14 -15.26 0.62
C ALA A 37 0.24 -14.57 -0.75
N GLN A 38 -0.86 -13.99 -1.22
CA GLN A 38 -0.93 -13.26 -2.49
C GLN A 38 -0.13 -11.95 -2.44
N GLN A 39 -0.23 -11.19 -1.34
CA GLN A 39 0.57 -9.97 -1.13
C GLN A 39 2.07 -10.28 -1.03
N ARG A 40 2.45 -11.38 -0.35
CA ARG A 40 3.85 -11.85 -0.30
C ARG A 40 4.36 -12.23 -1.68
N GLN A 41 3.54 -12.87 -2.51
CA GLN A 41 3.95 -13.27 -3.85
C GLN A 41 4.16 -12.08 -4.79
N ALA A 42 3.29 -11.06 -4.72
CA ALA A 42 3.46 -9.81 -5.46
C ALA A 42 4.72 -9.05 -5.04
N LEU A 43 5.02 -8.98 -3.74
CA LEU A 43 6.27 -8.39 -3.26
C LEU A 43 7.49 -9.20 -3.69
N ARG A 44 7.42 -10.54 -3.67
CA ARG A 44 8.51 -11.40 -4.14
C ARG A 44 8.79 -11.20 -5.63
N SER A 45 7.76 -11.11 -6.48
CA SER A 45 7.98 -10.88 -7.91
C SER A 45 8.61 -9.50 -8.17
N GLU A 46 8.16 -8.45 -7.49
CA GLU A 46 8.80 -7.12 -7.57
C GLU A 46 10.28 -7.17 -7.14
N ILE A 47 10.59 -7.85 -6.03
CA ILE A 47 11.96 -8.00 -5.52
C ILE A 47 12.83 -8.77 -6.52
N ILE A 48 12.32 -9.88 -7.08
CA ILE A 48 13.05 -10.68 -8.06
C ILE A 48 13.34 -9.85 -9.31
N THR A 49 12.35 -9.14 -9.85
CA THR A 49 12.51 -8.31 -11.05
C THR A 49 13.54 -7.20 -10.82
N LEU A 50 13.46 -6.50 -9.68
CA LEU A 50 14.43 -5.46 -9.34
C LEU A 50 15.83 -6.06 -9.09
N GLY A 51 15.90 -7.26 -8.52
CA GLY A 51 17.17 -7.97 -8.28
C GLY A 51 17.86 -8.37 -9.58
N ILE A 52 17.10 -8.89 -10.56
CA ILE A 52 17.61 -9.20 -11.90
C ILE A 52 18.10 -7.92 -12.59
N ALA A 53 17.33 -6.83 -12.54
CA ALA A 53 17.71 -5.55 -13.14
C ALA A 53 19.00 -4.99 -12.51
N LEU A 54 19.14 -5.07 -11.19
CA LEU A 54 20.34 -4.67 -10.46
C LEU A 54 21.55 -5.54 -10.88
N GLY A 55 21.37 -6.86 -10.93
CA GLY A 55 22.42 -7.78 -11.37
C GLY A 55 22.90 -7.50 -12.79
N PHE A 56 21.97 -7.23 -13.71
CA PHE A 56 22.31 -6.85 -15.09
C PHE A 56 23.12 -5.54 -15.14
N LEU A 57 22.77 -4.58 -14.29
CA LEU A 57 23.47 -3.30 -14.15
C LEU A 57 24.90 -3.47 -13.65
N VAL A 58 25.10 -4.33 -12.66
CA VAL A 58 26.42 -4.68 -12.14
C VAL A 58 27.25 -5.36 -13.23
N CYS A 59 26.67 -6.31 -13.99
CA CYS A 59 27.36 -6.96 -15.10
C CYS A 59 27.78 -5.97 -16.20
N ILE A 60 26.92 -5.02 -16.56
CA ILE A 60 27.26 -3.97 -17.53
C ILE A 60 28.41 -3.12 -16.97
N ALA A 61 28.31 -2.68 -15.72
CA ALA A 61 29.33 -1.85 -15.09
C ALA A 61 30.69 -2.57 -15.00
N THR A 62 30.72 -3.86 -14.68
CA THR A 62 31.97 -4.65 -14.64
C THR A 62 32.56 -4.85 -16.03
N ILE A 63 31.74 -5.15 -17.04
CA ILE A 63 32.21 -5.25 -18.43
C ILE A 63 32.79 -3.91 -18.89
N LEU A 64 32.12 -2.78 -18.62
CA LEU A 64 32.63 -1.45 -18.92
C LEU A 64 33.95 -1.15 -18.19
N LEU A 65 34.08 -1.56 -16.92
CA LEU A 65 35.31 -1.40 -16.14
C LEU A 65 36.50 -2.11 -16.80
N PHE A 66 36.29 -3.33 -17.28
CA PHE A 66 37.34 -4.13 -17.89
C PHE A 66 37.61 -3.75 -19.36
N ALA A 67 36.57 -3.40 -20.12
CA ALA A 67 36.67 -3.13 -21.55
C ALA A 67 37.20 -1.73 -21.86
N LEU A 68 36.91 -0.75 -21.00
CA LEU A 68 37.31 0.64 -21.21
C LEU A 68 38.24 1.09 -20.09
N LYS A 69 39.54 0.82 -20.26
CA LYS A 69 40.59 1.26 -19.34
C LYS A 69 40.70 2.79 -19.19
N ASP A 70 40.18 3.56 -20.16
CA ASP A 70 40.24 5.03 -20.19
C ASP A 70 38.86 5.70 -20.10
N VAL A 71 37.91 5.11 -19.37
CA VAL A 71 36.65 5.80 -19.05
C VAL A 71 36.90 6.92 -18.05
N SER A 72 36.42 8.12 -18.39
CA SER A 72 36.40 9.29 -17.51
C SER A 72 35.93 8.92 -16.10
N GLY A 73 36.76 9.23 -15.09
CA GLY A 73 36.50 8.91 -13.68
C GLY A 73 35.17 9.45 -13.13
N LEU A 74 34.54 10.38 -13.85
CA LEU A 74 33.24 10.97 -13.54
C LEU A 74 32.04 10.03 -13.75
N ILE A 75 32.20 8.94 -14.51
CA ILE A 75 31.12 7.97 -14.77
C ILE A 75 30.91 7.02 -13.58
N TRP A 76 31.98 6.65 -12.86
CA TRP A 76 31.92 5.78 -11.69
C TRP A 76 31.06 6.28 -10.53
N PRO A 77 31.11 7.56 -10.10
CA PRO A 77 30.22 8.05 -9.06
C PRO A 77 28.75 8.04 -9.49
N ILE A 78 28.43 8.20 -10.79
CA ILE A 78 27.05 8.11 -11.30
C ILE A 78 26.53 6.68 -11.18
N PHE A 79 27.33 5.69 -11.61
CA PHE A 79 26.97 4.27 -11.44
C PHE A 79 26.85 3.88 -9.97
N GLY A 80 27.76 4.36 -9.11
CA GLY A 80 27.72 4.15 -7.67
C GLY A 80 26.46 4.73 -7.03
N LEU A 81 26.10 5.97 -7.37
CA LEU A 81 24.87 6.60 -6.90
C LEU A 81 23.63 5.82 -7.36
N MET A 82 23.59 5.40 -8.62
CA MET A 82 22.46 4.65 -9.16
C MET A 82 22.30 3.28 -8.48
N LEU A 83 23.40 2.56 -8.26
CA LEU A 83 23.41 1.32 -7.48
C LEU A 83 22.96 1.53 -6.04
N ALA A 84 23.39 2.62 -5.40
CA ALA A 84 22.98 2.94 -4.03
C ALA A 84 21.46 3.21 -3.94
N VAL A 85 20.90 3.98 -4.88
CA VAL A 85 19.45 4.27 -4.91
C VAL A 85 18.63 3.01 -5.17
N VAL A 86 18.99 2.22 -6.17
CA VAL A 86 18.26 0.99 -6.50
C VAL A 86 18.43 -0.05 -5.40
N GLY A 87 19.63 -0.19 -4.83
CA GLY A 87 19.92 -1.07 -3.71
C GLY A 87 19.14 -0.70 -2.45
N PHE A 88 19.06 0.60 -2.12
CA PHE A 88 18.26 1.09 -1.00
C PHE A 88 16.77 0.80 -1.20
N TYR A 89 16.27 1.02 -2.42
CA TYR A 89 14.88 0.71 -2.78
C TYR A 89 14.57 -0.80 -2.71
N LEU A 90 15.52 -1.65 -3.10
CA LEU A 90 15.37 -3.10 -3.01
C LEU A 90 15.38 -3.57 -1.56
N LEU A 91 16.28 -3.00 -0.74
CA LEU A 91 16.38 -3.30 0.69
C LEU A 91 15.10 -2.94 1.44
N SER A 92 14.47 -1.80 1.12
CA SER A 92 13.21 -1.41 1.75
C SER A 92 12.08 -2.39 1.42
N ARG A 93 12.01 -2.88 0.18
CA ARG A 93 11.04 -3.90 -0.26
C ARG A 93 11.27 -5.26 0.41
N VAL A 94 12.52 -5.70 0.50
CA VAL A 94 12.90 -6.93 1.21
C VAL A 94 12.54 -6.81 2.69
N ARG A 95 12.80 -5.65 3.31
CA ARG A 95 12.48 -5.40 4.72
C ARG A 95 10.98 -5.37 4.97
N ASP A 96 10.17 -4.89 4.03
CA ASP A 96 8.71 -4.98 4.10
C ASP A 96 8.21 -6.42 3.97
N LEU A 97 8.82 -7.22 3.07
CA LEU A 97 8.51 -8.64 2.94
C LEU A 97 8.86 -9.42 4.22
N LEU A 98 10.03 -9.14 4.82
CA LEU A 98 10.47 -9.74 6.08
C LEU A 98 9.65 -9.24 7.28
N GLY A 99 9.24 -7.96 7.24
CA GLY A 99 8.39 -7.36 8.26
C GLY A 99 7.05 -8.08 8.38
N GLY A 100 6.54 -8.67 7.30
CA GLY A 100 5.45 -9.65 7.35
C GLY A 100 4.11 -9.11 7.87
N ILE A 101 4.01 -7.81 8.12
CA ILE A 101 2.86 -7.13 8.74
C ILE A 101 2.22 -6.15 7.76
N ALA A 102 0.92 -6.32 7.52
CA ALA A 102 0.02 -5.35 6.93
C ALA A 102 -0.62 -4.50 8.04
N HIS A 103 -0.84 -3.21 7.80
CA HIS A 103 -1.61 -2.38 8.72
C HIS A 103 -3.04 -2.26 8.23
N VAL A 104 -3.98 -2.63 9.09
CA VAL A 104 -5.41 -2.54 8.83
C VAL A 104 -5.98 -1.46 9.71
N GLN A 105 -6.55 -0.43 9.11
CA GLN A 105 -7.10 0.71 9.83
C GLN A 105 -8.43 1.12 9.24
N ILE A 106 -9.38 1.46 10.11
CA ILE A 106 -10.66 1.99 9.70
C ILE A 106 -10.52 3.51 9.56
N ASP A 107 -10.78 4.03 8.38
CA ASP A 107 -10.69 5.47 8.13
C ASP A 107 -11.76 5.97 7.17
N GLN A 108 -12.03 7.27 7.23
CA GLN A 108 -12.96 7.95 6.34
C GLN A 108 -12.23 8.40 5.08
N LEU A 109 -12.76 8.01 3.92
CA LEU A 109 -12.32 8.52 2.63
C LEU A 109 -12.84 9.95 2.47
N LEU A 110 -11.95 10.93 2.34
CA LEU A 110 -12.29 12.33 2.16
C LEU A 110 -12.46 12.67 0.69
N GLU A 111 -11.48 12.34 -0.13
CA GLU A 111 -11.40 12.78 -1.53
C GLU A 111 -10.72 11.71 -2.40
N LEU A 112 -11.16 11.58 -3.65
CA LEU A 112 -10.49 10.79 -4.68
C LEU A 112 -9.79 11.70 -5.69
N ARG A 113 -8.45 11.61 -5.75
CA ARG A 113 -7.63 12.37 -6.71
C ARG A 113 -7.17 11.52 -7.88
N TYR A 114 -7.49 12.00 -9.08
CA TYR A 114 -7.07 11.38 -10.32
C TYR A 114 -5.85 12.09 -10.88
N VAL A 115 -4.71 11.40 -10.87
CA VAL A 115 -3.48 11.93 -11.50
C VAL A 115 -3.27 11.20 -12.81
N ARG A 116 -3.61 11.87 -13.91
CA ARG A 116 -3.41 11.35 -15.27
C ARG A 116 -2.02 11.76 -15.76
N THR A 117 -1.16 10.78 -15.99
CA THR A 117 0.12 10.96 -16.71
C THR A 117 -0.04 10.49 -18.15
N ARG A 118 0.80 10.96 -19.09
CA ARG A 118 0.79 10.59 -20.52
C ARG A 118 0.69 9.08 -20.82
N ARG A 119 1.10 8.20 -19.89
CA ARG A 119 1.09 6.74 -20.06
C ARG A 119 0.24 5.97 -19.03
N LYS A 120 -0.19 6.59 -17.93
CA LYS A 120 -0.88 5.88 -16.84
C LYS A 120 -1.72 6.85 -16.01
N THR A 121 -2.93 6.42 -15.65
CA THR A 121 -3.76 7.09 -14.65
C THR A 121 -3.50 6.43 -13.30
N ARG A 122 -3.23 7.23 -12.27
CA ARG A 122 -3.10 6.78 -10.88
C ARG A 122 -4.26 7.36 -10.07
N LEU A 123 -4.85 6.54 -9.21
CA LEU A 123 -5.93 6.92 -8.32
C LEU A 123 -5.35 7.07 -6.91
N TYR A 124 -5.50 8.23 -6.31
CA TYR A 124 -5.13 8.48 -4.93
C TYR A 124 -6.39 8.69 -4.10
N ALA A 125 -6.44 8.06 -2.92
CA ALA A 125 -7.46 8.31 -1.92
C ALA A 125 -6.84 9.07 -0.75
N ASP A 126 -7.44 10.20 -0.40
CA ASP A 126 -7.11 10.94 0.81
C ASP A 126 -7.98 10.45 1.95
N PHE A 127 -7.35 9.81 2.94
CA PHE A 127 -8.01 9.37 4.16
C PHE A 127 -7.72 10.34 5.31
N LYS A 128 -8.66 10.48 6.24
CA LYS A 128 -8.61 11.51 7.31
C LYS A 128 -7.44 11.37 8.28
N LEU A 129 -7.08 10.14 8.66
CA LEU A 129 -6.01 9.84 9.62
C LEU A 129 -4.79 9.21 8.95
N ILE A 130 -4.99 8.40 7.91
CA ILE A 130 -3.93 7.69 7.19
C ILE A 130 -3.22 8.61 6.17
N GLY A 131 -3.91 9.64 5.67
CA GLY A 131 -3.42 10.52 4.62
C GLY A 131 -3.60 9.95 3.22
N SER A 132 -2.83 10.45 2.26
CA SER A 132 -2.92 10.09 0.84
C SER A 132 -2.34 8.70 0.56
N GLN A 133 -3.15 7.81 0.00
CA GLN A 133 -2.78 6.45 -0.33
C GLN A 133 -3.07 6.15 -1.81
N LEU A 134 -2.21 5.36 -2.45
CA LEU A 134 -2.44 4.92 -3.83
C LEU A 134 -3.44 3.75 -3.84
N LEU A 135 -4.52 3.92 -4.59
CA LEU A 135 -5.55 2.89 -4.82
C LEU A 135 -5.31 2.15 -6.12
N THR A 136 -5.73 0.89 -6.15
CA THR A 136 -5.82 0.10 -7.37
C THR A 136 -7.06 0.53 -8.16
N MET A 137 -7.03 0.37 -9.49
CA MET A 137 -8.19 0.71 -10.33
C MET A 137 -9.41 -0.17 -10.04
N GLU A 138 -9.19 -1.38 -9.53
CA GLU A 138 -10.23 -2.32 -9.09
C GLU A 138 -11.06 -1.77 -7.92
N ASP A 139 -10.43 -0.99 -7.04
CA ASP A 139 -11.09 -0.40 -5.86
C ASP A 139 -11.94 0.82 -6.22
N ARG A 140 -11.88 1.31 -7.46
CA ARG A 140 -12.57 2.52 -7.92
C ARG A 140 -14.08 2.43 -7.74
N ASP A 141 -14.66 1.31 -8.12
CA ASP A 141 -16.13 1.14 -8.11
C ASP A 141 -16.69 1.03 -6.68
N ILE A 142 -15.79 0.79 -5.71
CA ILE A 142 -16.10 0.61 -4.29
C ILE A 142 -15.86 1.92 -3.51
N ALA A 143 -14.93 2.75 -3.97
CA ALA A 143 -14.52 4.00 -3.33
C ALA A 143 -15.53 5.14 -3.58
N ILE A 144 -16.27 5.49 -2.52
CA ILE A 144 -17.27 6.55 -2.50
C ILE A 144 -16.87 7.52 -1.40
N GLU A 145 -16.69 8.79 -1.77
CA GLU A 145 -16.29 9.87 -0.86
C GLU A 145 -17.22 10.01 0.34
N GLY A 146 -16.66 10.36 1.49
CA GLY A 146 -17.36 10.52 2.77
C GLY A 146 -17.68 9.22 3.50
N ASN A 147 -17.45 8.04 2.90
CA ASN A 147 -17.67 6.74 3.55
C ASN A 147 -16.45 6.25 4.34
N TYR A 148 -16.73 5.33 5.26
CA TYR A 148 -15.71 4.67 6.08
C TYR A 148 -15.35 3.30 5.47
N TYR A 149 -14.05 3.03 5.42
CA TYR A 149 -13.47 1.81 4.86
C TYR A 149 -12.53 1.15 5.85
N VAL A 150 -12.44 -0.17 5.78
CA VAL A 150 -11.32 -0.93 6.34
C VAL A 150 -10.23 -0.89 5.27
N VAL A 151 -9.16 -0.16 5.56
CA VAL A 151 -8.03 0.03 4.66
C VAL A 151 -6.89 -0.88 5.12
N THR A 152 -6.51 -1.84 4.29
CA THR A 152 -5.29 -2.63 4.47
C THR A 152 -4.19 -1.97 3.66
N TYR A 153 -3.15 -1.45 4.31
CA TYR A 153 -2.07 -0.70 3.65
C TYR A 153 -0.68 -1.07 4.19
N SER A 154 0.35 -0.82 3.36
CA SER A 154 1.73 -0.79 3.83
C SER A 154 2.09 0.63 4.26
N GLN A 155 2.47 0.79 5.53
CA GLN A 155 2.88 2.07 6.10
C GLN A 155 4.13 2.67 5.43
N ARG A 156 4.97 1.86 4.76
CA ARG A 156 6.18 2.34 4.09
C ARG A 156 5.99 2.73 2.64
N ASN A 157 5.09 2.06 1.93
CA ASN A 157 4.97 2.21 0.47
C ASN A 157 3.75 3.04 0.04
N ASN A 158 2.95 3.52 0.99
CA ASN A 158 1.71 4.27 0.75
C ASN A 158 0.77 3.61 -0.29
N ASN A 159 0.77 2.28 -0.30
CA ASN A 159 -0.07 1.48 -1.19
C ASN A 159 -1.18 0.84 -0.37
N VAL A 160 -2.42 1.03 -0.80
CA VAL A 160 -3.57 0.25 -0.34
C VAL A 160 -3.49 -1.12 -1.02
N TRP A 161 -3.53 -2.18 -0.22
CA TRP A 161 -3.59 -3.55 -0.72
C TRP A 161 -5.01 -4.09 -0.79
N GLU A 162 -5.90 -3.59 0.08
CA GLU A 162 -7.31 -3.99 0.08
C GLU A 162 -8.16 -2.86 0.65
N LEU A 163 -9.27 -2.56 -0.02
CA LEU A 163 -10.27 -1.59 0.41
C LEU A 163 -11.62 -2.29 0.62
N ALA A 164 -11.99 -2.56 1.87
CA ALA A 164 -13.28 -3.17 2.18
C ALA A 164 -14.25 -2.13 2.76
N LYS A 165 -15.46 -2.05 2.20
CA LYS A 165 -16.52 -1.17 2.74
C LYS A 165 -16.86 -1.62 4.15
N LEU A 166 -16.80 -0.69 5.11
CA LEU A 166 -17.04 -1.06 6.50
C LEU A 166 -18.51 -1.45 6.71
N ARG A 167 -18.74 -2.73 7.02
CA ARG A 167 -20.06 -3.28 7.37
C ARG A 167 -20.08 -3.66 8.84
N ARG A 168 -21.14 -3.26 9.55
CA ARG A 168 -21.36 -3.66 10.95
C ARG A 168 -21.76 -5.13 11.00
N GLU A 169 -20.97 -5.91 11.72
CA GLU A 169 -21.32 -7.26 12.11
C GLU A 169 -22.02 -7.26 13.48
N VAL A 170 -22.92 -8.22 13.66
CA VAL A 170 -23.54 -8.51 14.95
C VAL A 170 -22.54 -9.29 15.80
N ALA A 171 -22.43 -8.94 17.09
CA ALA A 171 -21.64 -9.69 18.07
C ALA A 171 -22.39 -10.93 18.56
#